data_AF-A0A9D5L426-F1
#
_entry.id   AF-A0A9D5L426-F1
#
_cell.length_a   1.000
_cell.length_b   1.000
_cell.length_c   1.000
_cell.angle_alpha   90.00
_cell.angle_beta   90.00
_cell.angle_gamma   90.00
#
_symmetry.space_group_name_H-M   'P 1'
#
loop_
_entity.id
_entity.type
_entity.pdbx_description
1 polymer ?
#
loop_
_entity_poly.entity_id
_entity_poly.type
_entity_poly.pdbx_seq_one_letter_code
_entity_poly.pdbx_strand_id
1 'polypeptide(L)' 'MDDLVTVATYSSPEEAYIVKEMLESNGVPAIVVNDDNLYVPVFNGVRVQVNASDASKAEALLSQNG' A
#
# COMPACT_ATOMS: atom_id res chain seq x y z
N MET A 1 -2.09 -9.95 17.28
CA MET A 1 -1.52 -10.13 15.94
C MET A 1 -1.97 -8.92 15.17
N ASP A 2 -1.04 -8.13 14.65
CA ASP A 2 -1.36 -7.03 13.75
C ASP A 2 -1.78 -7.66 12.41
N ASP A 3 -3.08 -7.62 12.11
CA ASP A 3 -3.61 -8.15 10.86
C ASP A 3 -3.35 -7.12 9.76
N LEU A 4 -2.37 -7.40 8.90
CA LEU A 4 -2.07 -6.55 7.75
C LEU A 4 -3.05 -6.84 6.61
N VAL A 5 -3.64 -5.79 6.05
CA VAL A 5 -4.57 -5.87 4.92
C VAL A 5 -4.06 -5.05 3.74
N THR A 6 -4.26 -5.56 2.53
CA THR A 6 -3.91 -4.84 1.30
C THR A 6 -4.97 -3.81 0.97
N VAL A 7 -4.56 -2.55 0.81
CA VAL A 7 -5.44 -1.42 0.47
C VAL A 7 -5.24 -0.93 -0.96
N ALA A 8 -4.08 -1.22 -1.56
CA ALA A 8 -3.81 -0.90 -2.95
C ALA A 8 -2.79 -1.86 -3.57
N THR A 9 -2.85 -2.01 -4.90
CA THR A 9 -1.91 -2.82 -5.69
C THR A 9 -1.48 -2.01 -6.91
N TYR A 10 -0.18 -1.94 -7.14
CA TYR A 10 0.45 -1.12 -8.18
C TYR A 10 1.32 -1.97 -9.10
N SER A 11 1.57 -1.45 -10.31
CA SER A 11 2.42 -2.11 -11.30
C SER A 11 3.91 -1.85 -11.12
N SER A 12 4.28 -0.81 -10.35
CA SER A 12 5.67 -0.48 -10.09
C SER A 12 5.93 -0.24 -8.59
N PRO A 13 7.15 -0.56 -8.11
CA PRO A 13 7.53 -0.26 -6.73
C PRO A 13 7.49 1.23 -6.42
N GLU A 14 7.90 2.08 -7.38
CA GLU A 14 7.97 3.52 -7.13
C GLU A 14 6.59 4.10 -6.79
N GLU A 15 5.54 3.69 -7.51
CA GLU A 15 4.16 4.13 -7.23
C GLU A 15 3.68 3.68 -5.86
N ALA A 16 3.97 2.43 -5.49
CA ALA A 16 3.63 1.89 -4.16
C ALA A 16 4.35 2.64 -3.03
N TYR A 17 5.62 3.03 -3.23
CA TYR A 17 6.39 3.79 -2.25
C TYR A 17 5.89 5.23 -2.08
N ILE A 18 5.48 5.91 -3.15
CA ILE A 18 4.84 7.23 -3.07
C ILE A 18 3.56 7.16 -2.21
N VAL A 19 2.75 6.13 -2.44
CA VAL A 19 1.50 5.93 -1.70
C VAL A 19 1.77 5.58 -0.24
N LYS A 20 2.78 4.75 0.03
CA LYS A 20 3.24 4.45 1.40
C LYS A 20 3.60 5.74 2.13
N GLU A 21 4.45 6.61 1.54
CA GLU A 21 4.86 7.87 2.16
C GLU A 21 3.68 8.82 2.41
N MET A 22 2.71 8.87 1.48
CA MET A 22 1.49 9.65 1.63
C MET A 22 0.65 9.16 2.82
N LEU A 23 0.45 7.84 2.95
CA LEU A 23 -0.28 7.24 4.08
C LEU A 23 0.44 7.48 5.41
N GLU A 24 1.75 7.25 5.45
CA GLU A 24 2.57 7.46 6.66
C GLU A 24 2.54 8.92 7.11
N SER A 25 2.62 9.87 6.17
CA SER A 25 2.52 11.32 6.46
C SER A 25 1.15 11.73 7.03
N ASN A 26 0.11 10.93 6.78
CA ASN A 26 -1.23 11.11 7.35
C ASN A 26 -1.46 10.26 8.61
N GLY A 27 -0.40 9.68 9.17
CA GLY A 27 -0.45 8.86 10.39
C GLY A 27 -1.13 7.52 10.16
N VAL A 28 -0.93 6.91 9.00
CA VAL A 28 -1.31 5.52 8.70
C VAL A 28 -0.03 4.74 8.38
N PRO A 29 0.48 3.92 9.32
CA PRO A 29 1.64 3.07 9.06
C PRO A 29 1.37 2.12 7.89
N ALA A 30 2.28 2.08 6.92
CA ALA A 30 2.12 1.30 5.70
C ALA A 30 3.37 0.49 5.35
N ILE A 31 3.17 -0.67 4.72
CA ILE A 31 4.22 -1.58 4.29
C ILE A 31 4.05 -1.85 2.79
N VAL A 32 5.14 -1.79 2.04
CA VAL A 32 5.19 -2.22 0.64
C VAL A 32 5.63 -3.68 0.59
N VAL A 33 4.93 -4.51 -0.17
CA VAL A 33 5.17 -5.94 -0.31
C VAL A 33 5.32 -6.29 -1.79
N ASN A 34 6.22 -7.23 -2.09
CA ASN A 34 6.59 -7.63 -3.45
C ASN A 34 7.33 -6.54 -4.25
N ASP A 35 8.11 -5.68 -3.60
CA ASP A 35 8.96 -4.68 -4.28
C ASP A 35 10.25 -5.27 -4.87
N ASP A 36 10.72 -6.39 -4.34
CA ASP A 36 12.02 -6.98 -4.72
C ASP A 36 11.98 -7.97 -5.89
N ASN A 37 10.82 -8.23 -6.49
CA ASN A 37 10.66 -9.28 -7.49
C ASN A 37 10.63 -8.71 -8.92
N LEU A 38 11.62 -9.07 -9.74
CA LEU A 38 11.75 -8.63 -11.14
C LEU A 38 10.59 -9.09 -12.04
N TYR A 39 9.71 -9.99 -11.58
CA TYR A 39 8.52 -10.49 -12.29
C TYR A 39 7.18 -9.99 -11.73
N VAL A 40 7.19 -9.02 -10.81
CA VAL A 40 6.01 -8.53 -10.07
C VAL A 40 4.81 -8.06 -10.92
N PRO A 41 5.00 -7.45 -12.11
CA PRO A 41 3.85 -7.09 -12.95
C PRO A 41 3.00 -8.29 -13.39
N VAL A 42 3.53 -9.52 -13.31
CA VAL A 42 2.88 -10.74 -13.82
C VAL A 42 2.08 -11.50 -12.75
N PHE A 43 2.44 -11.37 -11.46
CA PHE A 43 1.76 -12.06 -10.37
C PHE A 43 1.51 -11.11 -9.19
N ASN A 44 0.26 -10.66 -9.06
CA ASN A 44 -0.29 -9.93 -7.90
C ASN A 44 0.23 -8.51 -7.63
N GLY A 45 1.11 -7.94 -8.46
CA GLY A 45 1.60 -6.56 -8.34
C GLY A 45 2.36 -6.25 -7.04
N VAL A 46 2.78 -4.99 -6.91
CA VAL A 46 3.36 -4.44 -5.68
C VAL A 46 2.21 -3.99 -4.78
N ARG A 47 2.12 -4.53 -3.56
CA ARG A 47 0.99 -4.29 -2.66
C ARG A 47 1.36 -3.31 -1.57
N VAL A 48 0.46 -2.37 -1.27
CA VAL A 48 0.53 -1.53 -0.08
C VAL A 48 -0.40 -2.13 0.97
N GLN A 49 0.15 -2.44 2.14
CA GLN A 49 -0.57 -3.01 3.26
C GLN A 49 -0.55 -2.08 4.47
N VAL A 50 -1.63 -2.07 5.23
CA VAL A 50 -1.78 -1.31 6.48
C VAL A 50 -2.34 -2.22 7.56
N ASN A 51 -2.29 -1.79 8.82
CA ASN A 51 -2.98 -2.48 9.90
C ASN A 51 -4.50 -2.47 9.65
N ALA A 52 -5.20 -3.56 9.92
CA ALA A 52 -6.63 -3.69 9.65
C ALA A 52 -7.47 -2.58 10.31
N SER A 53 -7.03 -2.08 11.47
CA SER A 53 -7.65 -0.95 12.17
C SER A 53 -7.60 0.36 11.39
N ASP A 54 -6.61 0.53 10.50
CA ASP A 54 -6.40 1.74 9.72
C ASP A 54 -6.94 1.64 8.28
N ALA A 55 -7.48 0.48 7.89
CA ALA A 55 -7.92 0.20 6.53
C ALA A 55 -8.91 1.24 5.99
N SER A 56 -9.96 1.55 6.75
CA SER A 56 -10.97 2.53 6.34
C SER A 56 -10.40 3.94 6.17
N LYS A 57 -9.41 4.31 7.00
CA LYS A 57 -8.73 5.61 6.89
C LYS A 57 -7.83 5.64 5.66
N ALA A 58 -7.11 4.57 5.39
CA ALA A 58 -6.28 4.43 4.20
C ALA A 58 -7.11 4.51 2.92
N GLU A 59 -8.22 3.78 2.84
CA GLU A 59 -9.15 3.80 1.69
C GLU A 59 -9.71 5.21 1.43
N ALA A 60 -10.05 5.94 2.49
CA ALA A 60 -10.54 7.32 2.38
C ALA A 60 -9.46 8.28 1.85
N LEU A 61 -8.19 8.10 2.24
CA LEU A 61 -7.06 8.91 1.74
C LEU A 61 -6.75 8.58 0.28
N LEU A 62 -6.80 7.31 -0.10
CA LEU A 62 -6.57 6.84 -1.47
C LEU A 62 -7.65 7.37 -2.43
N SER A 63 -8.90 7.40 -1.99
CA SER A 63 -10.03 7.88 -2.80
C SER A 63 -10.01 9.40 -3.05
N GLN A 64 -9.26 10.17 -2.26
CA GLN A 64 -9.13 11.63 -2.41
C GLN A 64 -7.99 12.06 -3.33
N ASN A 65 -7.06 11.15 -3.63
CA ASN A 65 -5.86 11.41 -4.44
C ASN A 65 -5.81 10.55 -5.72
N GLY A 66 -6.92 9.90 -6.08
CA GLY A 66 -7.07 9.09 -7.29
C GLY A 66 -7.75 9.82 -8.43
#